data_AF-A0AAQ2G776-F1
#
_entry.id   AF-A0AAQ2G776-F1
#
_cell.length_a   1.000
_cell.length_b   1.000
_cell.length_c   1.000
_cell.angle_alpha   90.00
_cell.angle_beta   90.00
_cell.angle_gamma   90.00
#
_symmetry.space_group_name_H-M   'P 1'
#
loop_
_entity.id
_entity.type
_entity.pdbx_description
1 polymer ?
#
loop_
_entity_poly.entity_id
_entity_poly.type
_entity_poly.pdbx_seq_one_letter_code
_entity_poly.pdbx_strand_id
1 'polypeptide(L)'
;HRKGGWLVHVTGGAVTDVEAVDWDAGRRLAVLSGPIEDLLESPEFAWAEQCWVQVTVTDDERPERALERLKTRFPSVLVFRHEPAGGRRARERTYAQVLRQAPSDHALAVGFVDHVRQRPASEAEQDLLRDALEAARAAEVRA
;
A
#
# COMPACT_ATOMS: atom_id res chain seq x y z
N HIS A 1 3.75 -16.81 18.69
CA HIS A 1 2.51 -17.02 19.47
C HIS A 1 1.99 -18.42 19.17
N ARG A 2 1.75 -19.26 20.18
CA ARG A 2 1.07 -20.55 19.99
C ARG A 2 -0.43 -20.29 19.96
N LYS A 3 -1.09 -20.75 18.90
CA LYS A 3 -2.55 -20.75 18.81
C LYS A 3 -2.99 -22.18 19.05
N GLY A 4 -4.06 -22.34 19.80
CA GLY A 4 -4.53 -23.65 20.20
C GLY A 4 -5.82 -23.54 21.00
N GLY A 5 -6.28 -24.69 21.46
CA GLY A 5 -7.43 -24.81 22.33
C GLY A 5 -7.14 -25.70 23.53
N TRP A 6 -8.15 -25.84 24.38
CA TRP A 6 -8.17 -26.82 25.46
C TRP A 6 -9.21 -27.88 25.12
N LEU A 7 -8.78 -29.14 25.11
CA LEU A 7 -9.68 -30.27 24.99
C LEU A 7 -9.99 -30.77 26.41
N VAL A 8 -11.26 -30.68 26.79
CA VAL A 8 -11.73 -30.99 28.14
C VAL A 8 -12.49 -32.32 28.09
N HIS A 9 -12.00 -33.29 28.85
CA HIS A 9 -12.61 -34.61 28.97
C HIS A 9 -13.58 -34.61 30.16
N VAL A 10 -14.83 -35.02 29.91
CA VAL A 10 -15.89 -35.06 30.93
C VAL A 10 -16.50 -36.45 30.98
N THR A 11 -16.46 -37.09 32.15
CA THR A 11 -17.07 -38.41 32.37
C THR A 11 -17.91 -38.35 33.64
N GLY A 12 -19.16 -38.83 33.58
CA GLY A 12 -20.06 -38.85 34.75
C GLY A 12 -20.42 -37.47 35.31
N GLY A 13 -20.35 -36.40 34.50
CA GLY A 13 -20.64 -35.03 34.93
C GLY A 13 -19.48 -34.31 35.62
N ALA A 14 -18.31 -34.95 35.74
CA ALA A 14 -17.09 -34.35 36.26
C ALA A 14 -16.04 -34.22 35.16
N VAL A 15 -15.23 -33.16 35.22
CA VAL A 15 -14.03 -33.01 34.38
C VAL A 15 -13.00 -34.03 34.86
N THR A 16 -12.56 -34.90 33.96
CA THR A 16 -11.59 -35.96 34.27
C THR A 16 -10.18 -35.63 33.78
N ASP A 17 -10.06 -34.83 32.72
CA ASP A 17 -8.78 -34.40 32.18
C ASP A 17 -8.92 -33.13 31.33
N VAL A 18 -7.83 -32.38 31.17
CA VAL A 18 -7.75 -31.19 30.32
C VAL A 18 -6.41 -31.16 29.60
N GLU A 19 -6.43 -31.25 28.28
CA GLU A 19 -5.22 -31.23 27.46
C GLU A 19 -5.14 -29.99 26.57
N ALA A 20 -3.92 -29.46 26.42
CA ALA A 20 -3.64 -28.36 25.52
C ALA A 20 -3.45 -28.90 24.10
N VAL A 21 -4.24 -28.42 23.16
CA VAL A 21 -4.12 -28.76 21.74
C VAL A 21 -3.55 -27.56 21.01
N ASP A 22 -2.28 -27.66 20.59
CA ASP A 22 -1.65 -26.65 19.75
C ASP A 22 -2.09 -26.84 18.28
N TRP A 23 -2.42 -25.74 17.61
CA TRP A 23 -2.67 -25.71 16.17
C TRP A 23 -1.44 -25.20 15.46
N ASP A 24 -1.00 -25.92 14.43
CA ASP A 24 0.03 -25.40 13.55
C ASP A 24 -0.58 -24.30 12.69
N ALA A 25 -0.21 -23.05 12.99
CA ALA A 25 -0.66 -21.89 12.25
C ALA A 25 0.05 -21.88 10.89
N GLY A 26 -0.56 -22.55 9.89
CA GLY A 26 0.11 -22.95 8.65
C GLY A 26 0.96 -21.89 7.95
N ARG A 27 0.59 -20.60 8.01
CA ARG A 27 1.46 -19.49 7.59
C ARG A 27 1.66 -18.46 8.70
N ARG A 28 2.92 -18.15 8.99
CA ARG A 28 3.32 -17.10 9.94
C ARG A 28 3.00 -15.71 9.38
N LEU A 29 2.90 -14.70 10.25
CA LEU A 29 2.75 -13.29 9.86
C LEU A 29 4.10 -12.58 9.99
N ALA A 30 4.48 -11.82 8.96
CA ALA A 30 5.63 -10.94 8.93
C ALA A 30 5.17 -9.48 8.80
N VAL A 31 5.79 -8.58 9.55
CA VAL A 31 5.56 -7.14 9.46
C VAL A 31 6.89 -6.50 9.05
N LEU A 32 6.94 -5.94 7.85
CA LEU A 32 8.13 -5.37 7.25
C LEU A 32 7.96 -3.86 7.06
N SER A 33 9.04 -3.12 7.21
CA SER A 33 9.07 -1.67 6.97
C SER A 33 10.45 -1.25 6.47
N GLY A 34 10.49 -0.42 5.42
CA GLY A 34 11.75 0.10 4.89
C GLY A 34 11.62 0.62 3.45
N PRO A 35 12.73 1.09 2.85
CA PRO A 35 12.80 1.41 1.43
C PRO A 35 12.48 0.19 0.57
N ILE A 36 11.85 0.40 -0.58
CA ILE A 36 11.40 -0.70 -1.43
C ILE A 36 12.56 -1.57 -1.91
N GLU A 37 13.71 -0.98 -2.23
CA GLU A 37 14.87 -1.74 -2.71
C GLU A 37 15.44 -2.64 -1.61
N ASP A 38 15.55 -2.14 -0.38
CA ASP A 38 16.01 -2.95 0.76
C ASP A 38 15.04 -4.13 1.02
N LEU A 39 13.73 -3.87 0.95
CA LEU A 39 12.71 -4.91 1.08
C LEU A 39 12.80 -5.96 -0.03
N LEU A 40 13.21 -5.58 -1.24
CA LEU A 40 13.32 -6.47 -2.40
C LEU A 40 14.66 -7.18 -2.50
N GLU A 41 15.74 -6.62 -1.99
CA GLU A 41 17.09 -7.17 -2.19
C GLU A 41 17.73 -7.72 -0.91
N SER A 42 17.38 -7.21 0.27
CA SER A 42 18.06 -7.58 1.52
C SER A 42 17.81 -9.06 1.87
N PRO A 43 18.85 -9.86 2.16
CA PRO A 43 18.70 -11.25 2.57
C PRO A 43 18.04 -11.39 3.95
N GLU A 44 18.02 -10.32 4.75
CA GLU A 44 17.41 -10.32 6.09
C GLU A 44 15.90 -10.61 6.05
N PHE A 45 15.23 -10.35 4.92
CA PHE A 45 13.80 -10.55 4.74
C PHE A 45 13.44 -11.89 4.07
N ALA A 46 14.42 -12.75 3.75
CA ALA A 46 14.17 -14.02 3.08
C ALA A 46 13.20 -14.95 3.84
N TRP A 47 13.20 -14.90 5.17
CA TRP A 47 12.26 -15.68 6.00
C TRP A 47 10.79 -15.25 5.83
N ALA A 48 10.55 -14.01 5.38
CA ALA A 48 9.21 -13.45 5.22
C ALA A 48 8.53 -13.88 3.90
N GLU A 49 9.28 -14.45 2.95
CA GLU A 49 8.77 -14.92 1.65
C GLU A 49 7.71 -16.03 1.81
N GLN A 50 7.85 -16.84 2.87
CA GLN A 50 6.88 -17.89 3.22
C GLN A 50 5.79 -17.41 4.18
N CYS A 51 5.79 -16.14 4.59
CA CYS A 51 4.83 -15.59 5.55
C CYS A 51 3.69 -14.85 4.85
N TRP A 52 2.59 -14.65 5.57
CA TRP A 52 1.68 -13.54 5.29
C TRP A 52 2.39 -12.23 5.58
N VAL A 53 2.42 -11.29 4.65
CA VAL A 53 3.23 -10.07 4.81
C VAL A 53 2.34 -8.83 4.90
N GLN A 54 2.54 -8.05 5.97
CA GLN A 54 2.19 -6.64 6.00
C GLN A 54 3.46 -5.83 5.73
N VAL A 55 3.45 -5.00 4.70
CA VAL A 55 4.62 -4.22 4.28
C VAL A 55 4.31 -2.73 4.26
N THR A 56 5.22 -1.95 4.84
CA THR A 56 5.19 -0.49 4.82
C THR A 56 6.41 0.03 4.07
N VAL A 57 6.20 0.61 2.90
CA VAL A 57 7.27 1.20 2.08
C VAL A 57 7.53 2.62 2.54
N THR A 58 8.78 2.94 2.82
CA THR A 58 9.18 4.22 3.45
C THR A 58 9.86 5.20 2.51
N ASP A 59 9.97 4.89 1.22
CA ASP A 59 10.47 5.80 0.19
C ASP A 59 9.74 7.15 0.23
N ASP A 60 10.47 8.24 0.00
CA ASP A 60 9.88 9.59 0.00
C ASP A 60 8.84 9.75 -1.10
N GLU A 61 9.15 9.24 -2.29
CA GLU A 61 8.20 9.13 -3.40
C GLU A 61 7.60 7.74 -3.45
N ARG A 62 6.31 7.64 -3.81
CA ARG A 62 5.65 6.34 -3.93
C ARG A 62 6.25 5.58 -5.11
N PRO A 63 6.92 4.43 -4.89
CA PRO A 63 7.58 3.72 -5.97
C PRO A 63 6.59 3.21 -7.01
N GLU A 64 7.00 3.23 -8.27
CA GLU A 64 6.18 2.72 -9.36
C GLU A 64 5.94 1.22 -9.19
N ARG A 65 4.68 0.82 -9.40
CA ARG A 65 4.25 -0.58 -9.31
C ARG A 65 4.70 -1.26 -8.01
N ALA A 66 4.83 -0.52 -6.91
CA ALA A 66 5.40 -1.00 -5.64
C ALA A 66 4.79 -2.34 -5.18
N LEU A 67 3.46 -2.46 -5.21
CA LEU A 67 2.78 -3.69 -4.82
C LEU A 67 3.08 -4.86 -5.76
N GLU A 68 3.16 -4.63 -7.08
CA GLU A 68 3.49 -5.68 -8.05
C GLU A 68 4.92 -6.16 -7.85
N ARG A 69 5.85 -5.22 -7.68
CA ARG A 69 7.26 -5.51 -7.35
C ARG A 69 7.37 -6.29 -6.05
N LEU A 70 6.70 -5.86 -4.97
CA LEU A 70 6.70 -6.58 -3.70
C LEU A 70 6.09 -7.98 -3.81
N LYS A 71 5.07 -8.16 -4.66
CA LYS A 71 4.47 -9.48 -4.91
C LYS A 71 5.39 -10.44 -5.65
N THR A 72 6.43 -9.98 -6.36
CA THR A 72 7.39 -10.90 -6.99
C THR A 72 8.23 -11.63 -5.94
N ARG A 73 8.62 -10.94 -4.86
CA ARG A 73 9.39 -11.53 -3.75
C ARG A 73 8.53 -12.07 -2.61
N PHE A 74 7.44 -11.38 -2.29
CA PHE A 74 6.50 -11.75 -1.23
C PHE A 74 5.12 -12.05 -1.82
N PRO A 75 4.87 -13.27 -2.35
CA PRO A 75 3.61 -13.59 -3.03
C PRO A 75 2.36 -13.43 -2.13
N SER A 76 2.55 -13.51 -0.82
CA SER A 76 1.50 -13.50 0.20
C SER A 76 1.37 -12.14 0.92
N VAL A 77 1.62 -11.02 0.23
CA VAL A 77 1.35 -9.67 0.77
C VAL A 77 -0.16 -9.48 0.98
N LEU A 78 -0.56 -9.28 2.24
CA LEU A 78 -1.94 -9.00 2.64
C LEU A 78 -2.24 -7.52 2.72
N VAL A 79 -1.28 -6.74 3.24
CA VAL A 79 -1.46 -5.31 3.50
C VAL A 79 -0.24 -4.57 2.98
N PHE A 80 -0.49 -3.56 2.14
CA PHE A 80 0.53 -2.66 1.63
C PHE A 80 0.21 -1.24 2.08
N ARG A 81 1.21 -0.56 2.64
CA ARG A 81 1.18 0.86 2.96
C ARG A 81 2.41 1.55 2.38
N HIS A 82 2.25 2.84 2.07
CA HIS A 82 3.34 3.73 1.71
C HIS A 82 3.32 4.89 2.70
N GLU A 83 4.39 5.00 3.48
CA GLU A 83 4.55 5.95 4.58
C GLU A 83 5.98 6.50 4.54
N PRO A 84 6.23 7.62 3.83
CA PRO A 84 7.54 8.25 3.74
C PRO A 84 8.20 8.43 5.10
N ALA A 85 9.49 8.10 5.20
CA ALA A 85 10.25 8.17 6.47
C ALA A 85 10.28 9.59 7.06
N GLY A 86 10.32 10.63 6.21
CA GLY A 86 10.23 12.03 6.62
C GLY A 86 8.84 12.49 7.09
N GLY A 87 7.87 11.57 7.13
CA GLY A 87 6.45 11.89 7.36
C GLY A 87 5.79 12.51 6.14
N ARG A 88 4.45 12.60 6.16
CA ARG A 88 3.72 13.35 5.14
C ARG A 88 3.96 14.83 5.38
N ARG A 89 4.65 15.51 4.47
CA ARG A 89 4.80 16.97 4.53
C ARG A 89 3.43 17.61 4.75
N ALA A 90 3.31 18.40 5.80
CA ALA A 90 2.10 19.18 6.05
C ALA A 90 1.89 20.11 4.85
N ARG A 91 0.80 19.89 4.11
CA ARG A 91 0.48 20.73 2.96
C ARG A 91 0.02 22.09 3.44
N GLU A 92 0.65 23.15 2.94
CA GLU A 92 0.21 24.53 3.17
C GLU A 92 -1.20 24.80 2.61
N ARG A 93 -1.67 24.00 1.65
CA ARG A 93 -3.00 24.14 1.02
C ARG A 93 -3.70 22.79 0.85
N THR A 94 -4.97 22.75 1.22
CA THR A 94 -5.84 21.59 0.97
C THR A 94 -6.14 21.47 -0.53
N TYR A 95 -6.36 20.24 -1.02
CA TYR A 95 -6.78 20.00 -2.42
C TYR A 95 -8.00 20.85 -2.82
N ALA A 96 -8.95 21.01 -1.89
CA ALA A 96 -10.13 21.84 -2.07
C ALA A 96 -9.84 23.35 -2.23
N GLN A 97 -8.69 23.84 -1.75
CA GLN A 97 -8.24 25.22 -2.01
C GLN A 97 -7.56 25.32 -3.38
N VAL A 98 -6.79 24.31 -3.78
CA VAL A 98 -6.18 24.22 -5.13
C VAL A 98 -7.27 24.16 -6.20
N LEU A 99 -8.30 23.34 -6.00
CA LEU A 99 -9.49 23.22 -6.85
C LEU A 99 -10.17 24.56 -7.13
N ARG A 100 -10.36 25.40 -6.10
CA ARG A 100 -11.08 26.67 -6.22
C ARG A 100 -10.29 27.78 -6.90
N GLN A 101 -8.97 27.65 -6.94
CA GLN A 101 -8.07 28.67 -7.48
C GLN A 101 -7.47 28.26 -8.83
N ALA A 102 -7.80 27.06 -9.34
CA ALA A 102 -7.27 26.57 -10.60
C ALA A 102 -7.76 27.45 -11.77
N PRO A 103 -6.85 28.09 -12.53
CA PRO A 103 -7.23 29.00 -13.62
C PRO A 103 -7.72 28.26 -14.88
N SER A 104 -7.55 26.94 -14.97
CA SER A 104 -7.96 26.13 -16.11
C SER A 104 -8.11 24.64 -15.74
N ASP A 105 -8.81 23.87 -16.58
CA ASP A 105 -8.93 22.41 -16.43
C ASP A 105 -7.57 21.71 -16.47
N HIS A 106 -6.63 22.23 -17.28
CA HIS A 106 -5.26 21.72 -17.33
C HIS A 106 -4.52 21.95 -16.02
N ALA A 107 -4.59 23.16 -15.47
CA ALA A 107 -4.00 23.46 -14.17
C ALA A 107 -4.63 22.62 -13.04
N LEU A 108 -5.93 22.33 -13.15
CA LEU A 108 -6.61 21.43 -12.22
C LEU A 108 -6.11 19.99 -12.33
N ALA A 109 -5.96 19.46 -13.55
CA ALA A 109 -5.47 18.12 -13.80
C ALA A 109 -4.02 17.94 -13.33
N VAL A 110 -3.15 18.93 -13.59
CA VAL A 110 -1.77 18.97 -13.07
C VAL A 110 -1.78 19.00 -11.54
N GLY A 111 -2.58 19.89 -10.94
CA GLY A 111 -2.71 19.97 -9.48
C GLY A 111 -3.24 18.67 -8.84
N PHE A 112 -4.02 17.88 -9.56
CA PHE A 112 -4.44 16.54 -9.11
C PHE A 112 -3.30 15.52 -9.13
N VAL A 113 -2.47 15.51 -10.18
CA VAL A 113 -1.29 14.64 -10.23
C VAL A 113 -0.35 14.98 -9.07
N ASP A 114 -0.09 16.28 -8.86
CA ASP A 114 0.66 16.77 -7.72
C ASP A 114 0.05 16.31 -6.40
N HIS A 115 -1.29 16.39 -6.32
CA HIS A 115 -2.04 15.99 -5.15
C HIS A 115 -1.83 14.51 -4.80
N VAL A 116 -2.03 13.62 -5.78
CA VAL A 116 -2.03 12.16 -5.58
C VAL A 116 -0.62 11.59 -5.49
N ARG A 117 0.29 12.08 -6.33
CA ARG A 117 1.68 11.61 -6.38
C ARG A 117 2.56 12.21 -5.29
N GLN A 118 2.10 13.29 -4.63
CA GLN A 118 2.89 14.06 -3.65
C GLN A 118 4.19 14.64 -4.23
N ARG A 119 4.29 14.77 -5.57
CA ARG A 119 5.37 15.42 -6.31
C ARG A 119 4.81 16.20 -7.50
N PRO A 120 5.47 17.26 -7.98
CA PRO A 120 5.04 17.95 -9.20
C PRO A 120 4.94 17.00 -10.41
N ALA A 121 3.95 17.23 -11.28
CA ALA A 121 3.86 16.59 -12.57
C ALA A 121 5.05 17.02 -13.44
N SER A 122 5.74 16.04 -14.01
CA SER A 122 6.81 16.25 -14.99
C SER A 122 6.27 16.89 -16.27
N GLU A 123 7.15 17.50 -17.07
CA GLU A 123 6.76 18.12 -18.35
C GLU A 123 6.04 17.12 -19.27
N ALA A 124 6.55 15.90 -19.38
CA ALA A 124 5.91 14.84 -20.18
C ALA A 124 4.51 14.48 -19.66
N GLU A 125 4.28 14.44 -18.35
CA GLU A 125 2.95 14.21 -17.77
C GLU A 125 2.02 15.40 -18.03
N GLN A 126 2.52 16.63 -17.96
CA GLN A 126 1.73 17.83 -18.24
C GLN A 126 1.28 17.89 -19.71
N ASP A 127 2.13 17.43 -20.63
CA ASP A 127 1.82 17.34 -22.06
C ASP A 127 0.74 16.29 -22.32
N LEU A 128 0.88 15.09 -21.77
CA LEU A 128 -0.14 14.03 -21.87
C LEU A 128 -1.50 14.46 -21.32
N LEU A 129 -1.52 15.21 -20.21
CA LEU A 129 -2.76 15.73 -19.64
C LEU A 129 -3.41 16.77 -20.56
N ARG A 130 -2.61 17.60 -21.25
CA ARG A 130 -3.14 18.58 -22.21
C ARG A 130 -3.77 17.88 -23.40
N ASP A 131 -3.06 16.91 -23.99
CA ASP A 131 -3.54 16.14 -25.14
C ASP A 131 -4.84 15.40 -24.80
N ALA A 132 -4.92 14.79 -23.60
CA ALA A 132 -6.11 14.09 -23.14
C ALA A 132 -7.32 15.03 -22.96
N LEU A 133 -7.10 16.24 -22.42
CA LEU A 133 -8.16 17.24 -22.26
C LEU A 133 -8.65 17.79 -23.60
N GLU A 134 -7.75 18.02 -24.55
CA GLU A 134 -8.11 18.44 -25.90
C GLU A 134 -8.93 17.37 -26.63
N ALA A 135 -8.50 16.10 -26.54
CA ALA A 135 -9.23 14.98 -27.12
C ALA A 135 -10.63 14.81 -26.51
N ALA A 136 -10.77 14.96 -25.19
CA ALA A 136 -12.06 14.87 -24.50
C ALA A 136 -13.03 15.97 -24.97
N ARG A 137 -12.56 17.23 -25.05
CA ARG A 137 -13.37 18.35 -25.55
C ARG A 137 -13.81 18.15 -27.00
N ALA A 138 -12.93 17.65 -27.85
CA ALA A 138 -13.26 17.36 -29.25
C ALA A 138 -14.31 16.24 -29.40
N ALA A 139 -14.37 15.30 -28.45
CA ALA A 139 -15.38 14.24 -28.42
C ALA A 139 -16.74 14.76 -27.96
N GLU A 140 -16.80 15.64 -26.95
CA GLU A 140 -18.05 16.24 -26.45
C GLU A 140 -18.75 17.12 -27.50
N VAL A 141 -17.98 17.84 -28.33
CA VAL A 141 -18.54 18.68 -29.42
C VAL A 141 -19.16 17.84 -30.55
N ARG A 142 -18.81 16.55 -30.65
CA ARG A 142 -19.33 15.63 -31.68
C ARG A 142 -20.54 14.81 -31.23
N ALA A 143 -20.88 14.84 -29.93
CA ALA A 143 -22.01 14.13 -29.34
C ALA A 143 -23.27 14.99 -29.35
#